data_AF-A0A1D9C941-F1
#
_entry.id   AF-A0A1D9C941-F1
#
_cell.length_a   1.000
_cell.length_b   1.000
_cell.length_c   1.000
_cell.angle_alpha   90.00
_cell.angle_beta   90.00
_cell.angle_gamma   90.00
#
_symmetry.space_group_name_H-M   'P 1'
#
loop_
_entity.id
_entity.type
_entity.pdbx_description
1 polymer ?
#
loop_
_entity_poly.entity_id
_entity_poly.type
_entity_poly.pdbx_seq_one_letter_code
_entity_poly.pdbx_strand_id
1 'polypeptide(L)'
;MRINQPSGWFYSTKALRGLCDVWEKWGSGLTNFHGSTGDIIFLGTRSEYLQPCFEDLGKLEIPFDIGGSGSDLRTPSACMGPALCEFACFDTLELCYDL
;
A
#
# COMPACT_ATOMS: atom_id res chain seq x y z
N MET A 1 -7.54 -5.27 -5.62
CA MET A 1 -6.15 -5.69 -5.30
C MET A 1 -5.77 -5.01 -3.99
N ARG A 2 -5.17 -5.74 -3.04
CA ARG A 2 -4.65 -5.13 -1.80
C ARG A 2 -3.21 -4.71 -2.07
N ILE A 3 -2.87 -3.46 -1.81
CA ILE A 3 -1.55 -2.91 -2.11
C ILE A 3 -0.89 -2.52 -0.79
N ASN A 4 0.33 -2.98 -0.55
CA ASN A 4 1.03 -2.81 0.71
C ASN A 4 1.34 -1.32 0.94
N GLN A 5 0.96 -0.78 2.10
CA GLN A 5 1.21 0.62 2.45
C GLN A 5 2.63 0.83 3.00
N PRO A 6 3.21 2.05 2.89
CA PRO A 6 4.36 2.44 3.69
C PRO A 6 3.98 2.51 5.18
N SER A 7 4.90 2.13 6.07
CA SER A 7 4.71 2.19 7.51
C SER A 7 4.19 3.56 7.96
N GLY A 8 3.13 3.58 8.77
CA GLY A 8 2.51 4.80 9.28
C GLY A 8 1.72 5.62 8.23
N TRP A 9 1.48 5.08 7.04
CA TRP A 9 0.68 5.72 5.98
C TRP A 9 1.20 7.10 5.52
N PHE A 10 2.52 7.28 5.51
CA PHE A 10 3.15 8.50 4.99
C PHE A 10 3.39 8.40 3.49
N TYR A 11 3.05 9.45 2.75
CA TYR A 11 3.17 9.48 1.30
C TYR A 11 3.75 10.79 0.78
N SER A 12 4.55 10.68 -0.27
CA SER A 12 4.77 11.81 -1.18
C SER A 12 3.67 11.84 -2.23
N THR A 13 3.39 13.02 -2.78
CA THR A 13 2.41 13.15 -3.88
C THR A 13 2.85 12.38 -5.13
N LYS A 14 4.16 12.23 -5.36
CA LYS A 14 4.70 11.43 -6.46
C LYS A 14 4.27 9.96 -6.35
N ALA A 15 4.38 9.37 -5.15
CA ALA A 15 4.00 7.98 -4.92
C ALA A 15 2.51 7.74 -5.19
N LEU A 16 1.66 8.64 -4.69
CA LEU A 16 0.21 8.53 -4.86
C LEU A 16 -0.23 8.75 -6.31
N ARG A 17 0.40 9.67 -7.05
CA ARG A 17 0.05 9.87 -8.47
C ARG A 17 0.35 8.63 -9.32
N GLY A 18 1.50 7.98 -9.10
CA GLY A 18 1.80 6.73 -9.78
C GLY A 18 0.75 5.63 -9.53
N LEU A 19 0.29 5.49 -8.28
CA LEU A 19 -0.81 4.57 -7.94
C LEU A 19 -2.11 4.91 -8.69
N CYS A 20 -2.49 6.19 -8.74
CA CYS A 20 -3.69 6.63 -9.45
C CYS A 20 -3.60 6.33 -10.96
N ASP A 21 -2.48 6.64 -11.60
CA ASP A 21 -2.28 6.44 -13.04
C ASP A 21 -2.42 4.96 -13.42
N VAL A 22 -1.85 4.07 -12.61
CA VAL A 22 -1.96 2.61 -12.81
C VAL A 22 -3.39 2.12 -12.58
N TRP A 23 -4.07 2.62 -11.54
CA TRP A 23 -5.42 2.15 -11.21
C TRP A 23 -6.51 2.69 -12.14
N GLU A 24 -6.35 3.91 -12.66
CA GLU A 24 -7.23 4.44 -13.70
C GLU A 24 -7.11 3.65 -15.00
N LYS A 25 -5.89 3.21 -15.34
CA LYS A 25 -5.64 2.40 -16.55
C LYS A 25 -6.20 0.99 -16.46
N TRP A 26 -6.06 0.32 -15.30
CA TRP A 26 -6.35 -1.12 -15.18
C TRP A 26 -7.53 -1.47 -14.28
N GLY A 27 -8.11 -0.50 -13.60
CA GLY A 27 -9.16 -0.70 -12.60
C GLY A 27 -10.38 0.18 -12.83
N SER A 28 -11.17 0.33 -11.78
CA SER A 28 -12.38 1.16 -11.78
C SER A 28 -12.10 2.64 -11.48
N GLY A 29 -10.88 2.99 -11.07
CA GLY A 29 -10.56 4.28 -10.47
C GLY A 29 -11.02 4.44 -9.01
N LEU A 30 -11.87 3.54 -8.48
CA LEU A 30 -12.33 3.59 -7.09
C LEU A 30 -11.33 2.94 -6.15
N THR A 31 -11.10 3.58 -5.00
CA THR A 31 -10.16 3.07 -3.98
C THR A 31 -10.77 3.14 -2.57
N ASN A 32 -10.20 2.40 -1.63
CA ASN A 32 -10.31 2.73 -0.20
C ASN A 32 -8.92 3.09 0.34
N PHE A 33 -8.88 4.20 1.08
CA PHE A 33 -7.70 4.73 1.77
C PHE A 33 -8.05 4.84 3.26
N HIS A 34 -7.82 3.82 4.08
CA HIS A 34 -7.19 2.52 3.81
C HIS A 34 -8.12 1.37 4.21
N GLY A 35 -7.72 0.14 3.95
CA GLY A 35 -8.33 -1.03 4.57
C GLY A 35 -8.01 -1.07 6.08
N SER A 36 -8.87 -1.72 6.87
CA SER A 36 -8.70 -1.78 8.33
C SER A 36 -7.42 -2.49 8.80
N THR A 37 -6.86 -3.39 8.00
CA THR A 37 -5.53 -4.00 8.28
C THR A 37 -4.39 -3.02 7.99
N GLY A 38 -4.52 -2.21 6.94
CA GLY A 38 -3.54 -1.19 6.56
C GLY A 38 -3.43 -0.95 5.05
N ASP A 39 -3.74 -1.96 4.23
CA ASP A 39 -3.54 -1.91 2.78
C ASP A 39 -4.28 -0.76 2.09
N ILE A 40 -3.71 -0.24 1.01
CA ILE A 40 -4.48 0.52 0.01
C ILE A 40 -5.37 -0.49 -0.74
N ILE A 41 -6.65 -0.15 -0.93
CA ILE A 41 -7.59 -1.03 -1.63
C ILE A 41 -7.88 -0.47 -3.02
N PHE A 42 -7.40 -1.17 -4.04
CA PHE A 42 -7.82 -0.99 -5.42
C PHE A 42 -9.12 -1.76 -5.66
N LEU A 43 -10.24 -1.04 -5.76
CA LEU A 43 -11.60 -1.59 -5.65
C LEU A 43 -12.23 -1.88 -7.02
N GLY A 44 -12.09 -3.12 -7.50
CA GLY A 44 -12.77 -3.62 -8.69
C GLY A 44 -11.92 -3.52 -9.96
N THR A 45 -11.58 -4.69 -10.49
CA THR A 45 -10.99 -4.90 -11.83
C THR A 45 -11.38 -6.31 -12.31
N ARG A 46 -10.97 -6.69 -13.52
CA ARG A 46 -11.22 -8.00 -14.14
C ARG A 46 -9.97 -8.89 -14.04
N SER A 47 -10.17 -10.21 -14.12
CA SER A 47 -9.10 -11.21 -13.93
C SER A 47 -7.92 -11.02 -14.87
N GLU A 48 -8.19 -10.71 -16.14
CA GLU A 48 -7.18 -10.50 -17.19
C GLU A 48 -6.30 -9.26 -16.97
N TYR A 49 -6.69 -8.34 -16.08
CA TYR A 49 -5.93 -7.12 -15.79
C TYR A 49 -5.11 -7.18 -14.49
N LEU A 50 -5.26 -8.24 -13.69
CA LEU A 50 -4.54 -8.38 -12.43
C LEU A 50 -3.02 -8.37 -12.63
N GLN A 51 -2.54 -9.22 -13.55
CA GLN A 51 -1.12 -9.38 -13.82
C GLN A 51 -0.51 -8.13 -14.49
N PRO A 52 -1.11 -7.54 -15.55
CA PRO A 52 -0.62 -6.27 -16.11
C PRO A 52 -0.60 -5.11 -15.11
N CYS A 53 -1.61 -5.00 -14.26
CA CYS A 53 -1.68 -3.97 -13.23
C CYS A 53 -0.53 -4.13 -12.22
N PHE A 54 -0.29 -5.35 -11.74
CA PHE A 54 0.83 -5.65 -10.84
C PHE A 54 2.19 -5.35 -11.46
N GLU A 55 2.39 -5.72 -12.73
CA GLU A 55 3.63 -5.42 -13.44
C GLU A 55 3.88 -3.92 -13.60
N ASP A 56 2.84 -3.13 -13.87
CA ASP A 56 2.96 -1.67 -13.96
C ASP A 56 3.23 -1.06 -12.58
N LEU A 57 2.59 -1.55 -11.50
CA LEU A 57 2.89 -1.14 -10.12
C LEU A 57 4.37 -1.38 -9.76
N GLY A 58 4.91 -2.55 -10.12
CA GLY A 58 6.32 -2.89 -9.87
C GLY A 58 7.33 -2.13 -10.73
N LYS A 59 6.88 -1.50 -11.82
CA LYS A 59 7.71 -0.69 -12.75
C LYS A 59 7.60 0.81 -12.52
N LEU A 60 6.79 1.26 -11.56
CA LEU A 60 6.71 2.68 -11.17
C LEU A 60 8.07 3.20 -10.67
N GLU A 61 8.31 4.51 -10.79
CA GLU A 61 9.46 5.18 -10.17
C GLU A 61 9.47 4.97 -8.65
N ILE A 62 8.27 4.98 -8.03
CA ILE A 62 8.05 4.57 -6.64
C ILE A 62 7.15 3.34 -6.68
N PRO A 63 7.74 2.13 -6.63
CA PRO A 63 6.99 0.88 -6.80
C PRO A 63 6.18 0.52 -5.55
N PHE A 64 5.12 -0.24 -5.78
CA PHE A 64 4.29 -0.82 -4.72
C PHE A 64 4.11 -2.32 -4.97
N ASP A 65 4.18 -3.11 -3.91
CA ASP A 65 3.90 -4.55 -3.94
C ASP A 65 2.49 -4.85 -3.41
N ILE A 66 2.04 -6.09 -3.58
CA ILE A 66 0.75 -6.59 -3.13
C ILE A 66 0.77 -6.86 -1.62
N GLY A 67 -0.34 -6.55 -0.95
CA GLY A 67 -0.56 -6.87 0.46
C GLY A 67 -1.11 -8.29 0.68
N GLY A 68 -1.13 -8.75 1.93
CA GLY A 68 -1.50 -10.13 2.29
C GLY A 68 -3.01 -10.46 2.30
N SER A 69 -3.35 -11.71 1.96
CA SER A 69 -4.69 -12.27 2.11
C SER A 69 -4.70 -13.81 2.11
N GLY A 70 -5.62 -14.41 2.87
CA GLY A 70 -5.73 -15.88 2.97
C GLY A 70 -5.17 -16.41 4.29
N SER A 71 -4.58 -17.60 4.24
CA SER A 71 -3.90 -18.25 5.38
C SER A 71 -2.41 -17.93 5.36
N ASP A 72 -2.09 -16.66 5.61
CA ASP A 72 -0.77 -16.06 5.47
C ASP A 72 -0.48 -15.07 6.62
N LEU A 73 0.76 -14.57 6.66
CA LEU A 73 1.05 -13.35 7.41
C LEU A 73 0.43 -12.18 6.64
N ARG A 74 -0.42 -11.42 7.31
CA ARG A 74 -1.05 -10.23 6.72
C ARG A 74 -0.10 -9.05 6.77
N THR A 75 -0.39 -8.05 5.95
CA THR A 75 0.31 -6.76 5.92
C THR A 75 0.42 -6.17 7.33
N PRO A 76 1.64 -6.05 7.90
CA PRO A 76 1.84 -5.37 9.16
C PRO A 76 1.44 -3.89 9.06
N SER A 77 1.04 -3.30 10.19
CA SER A 77 0.79 -1.86 10.29
C SER A 77 1.23 -1.33 11.64
N ALA A 78 1.59 -0.05 11.66
CA ALA A 78 2.10 0.63 12.85
C ALA A 78 1.50 2.03 12.99
N CYS A 79 1.39 2.50 14.23
CA CYS A 79 1.11 3.90 14.49
C CYS A 79 2.27 4.80 14.02
N MET A 80 2.06 6.11 14.03
CA MET A 80 3.05 7.09 13.53
C MET A 80 4.39 7.08 14.27
N GLY A 81 4.46 6.51 15.47
CA GLY A 81 5.70 6.29 16.20
C GLY A 81 6.62 7.52 16.28
N PRO A 82 7.93 7.35 16.08
CA PRO A 82 8.89 8.44 16.24
C PRO A 82 8.79 9.50 15.14
N ALA A 83 8.00 9.30 14.07
CA ALA A 83 7.87 10.30 13.02
C ALA A 83 7.25 11.60 13.54
N LEU A 84 6.24 11.50 14.40
CA LEU A 84 5.48 12.67 14.89
C LEU A 84 5.05 12.57 16.36
N CYS A 85 5.30 11.46 17.07
CA CYS A 85 4.90 11.30 18.47
C CYS A 85 6.11 11.34 19.41
N GLU A 86 6.10 12.26 20.36
CA GLU A 86 7.10 12.40 21.43
C GLU A 86 6.97 11.33 22.53
N PHE A 87 5.95 10.47 22.46
CA PHE A 87 5.72 9.35 23.39
C PHE A 87 6.14 7.99 22.82
N ALA A 88 6.67 7.93 21.60
CA ALA A 88 7.12 6.69 21.01
C ALA A 88 8.31 6.11 21.78
N CYS A 89 8.15 4.90 22.33
CA CYS A 89 9.19 4.23 23.11
C CYS A 89 10.20 3.44 22.24
N PHE A 90 9.90 3.25 20.96
CA PHE A 90 10.76 2.59 19.98
C PHE A 90 10.34 3.01 18.56
N ASP A 91 11.14 2.63 17.56
CA ASP A 91 10.82 2.90 16.16
C ASP A 91 9.77 1.91 15.63
N THR A 92 8.50 2.29 15.73
CA THR A 92 7.39 1.46 15.25
C THR A 92 7.37 1.35 13.74
N LEU A 93 7.88 2.35 13.02
CA LEU A 93 7.81 2.41 11.56
C LEU A 93 8.85 1.48 10.95
N GLU A 94 10.08 1.52 11.48
CA GLU A 94 11.18 0.67 11.05
C GLU A 94 10.88 -0.80 11.37
N LEU A 95 10.41 -1.10 12.59
CA LEU A 95 10.03 -2.47 12.93
C LEU A 95 8.92 -3.02 12.02
N CYS A 96 7.94 -2.19 11.67
CA CYS A 96 6.84 -2.59 10.79
C CYS A 96 7.30 -2.85 9.35
N TYR A 97 8.37 -2.19 8.90
CA TYR A 97 8.93 -2.37 7.55
C TYR A 97 9.88 -3.57 7.47
N ASP A 98 10.64 -3.82 8.54
CA ASP A 98 11.64 -4.89 8.61
C ASP A 98 11.03 -6.30 8.70
N LEU A 99 9.87 -6.44 9.35
CA LEU A 99 9.12 -7.70 9.51
C LEU A 99 8.41 -8.15 8.23
#